data_AF-A0A531M653-F1
#
_entry.id   AF-A0A531M653-F1
#
_cell.length_a   1.000
_cell.length_b   1.000
_cell.length_c   1.000
_cell.angle_alpha   90.00
_cell.angle_beta   90.00
_cell.angle_gamma   90.00
#
_symmetry.space_group_name_H-M   'P 1'
#
loop_
_entity.id
_entity.type
_entity.pdbx_description
1 polymer ?
#
loop_
_entity_poly.entity_id
_entity_poly.type
_entity_poly.pdbx_seq_one_letter_code
_entity_poly.pdbx_strand_id
1 'polypeptide(L)'
;YTSWGYGVTMVGSAPKFAEYGGVNVKRQGFVVLLLSGAVGGLAGGVETLGVHHRFMEGFAPGFGFDGLIAALLANGSPVATIVTALFFGALRSGSLLLEVDTSASREIITVIQALIILSVSAQVLIKRRGDSQAGERRWKF
;
A
#
# COMPACT_ATOMS: atom_id res chain seq x y z
N TYR A 1 -2.92 20.02 7.05
CA TYR A 1 -2.57 19.77 5.64
C TYR A 1 -1.69 20.90 5.15
N THR A 2 -0.50 20.62 4.62
CA THR A 2 0.34 21.59 3.91
C THR A 2 -0.16 21.74 2.47
N SER A 3 0.04 22.92 1.86
CA SER A 3 -0.43 23.22 0.49
C SER A 3 0.00 22.20 -0.56
N TRP A 4 1.20 21.63 -0.38
CA TRP A 4 1.75 20.58 -1.25
C TRP A 4 1.02 19.24 -1.09
N GLY A 5 0.75 18.81 0.15
CA GLY A 5 0.02 17.56 0.41
C GLY A 5 -1.41 17.59 -0.10
N TYR A 6 -2.08 18.74 -0.02
CA TYR A 6 -3.41 18.93 -0.59
C TYR A 6 -3.41 18.80 -2.12
N GLY A 7 -2.40 19.35 -2.80
CA GLY A 7 -2.22 19.19 -4.24
C GLY A 7 -2.11 17.72 -4.67
N VAL A 8 -1.29 16.93 -3.96
CA VAL A 8 -1.11 15.51 -4.25
C VAL A 8 -2.40 14.71 -4.04
N THR A 9 -3.13 14.96 -2.95
CA THR A 9 -4.41 14.27 -2.68
C THR A 9 -5.49 14.65 -3.72
N MET A 10 -5.55 15.93 -4.13
CA MET A 10 -6.49 16.38 -5.17
C MET A 10 -6.16 15.80 -6.54
N VAL A 11 -4.88 15.76 -6.92
CA VAL A 11 -4.42 15.12 -8.17
C VAL A 11 -4.79 13.62 -8.17
N GLY A 12 -4.65 12.95 -7.03
CA GLY A 12 -4.99 11.53 -6.88
C GLY A 12 -6.50 11.23 -6.93
N SER A 13 -7.34 12.14 -6.42
CA SER A 13 -8.80 11.92 -6.36
C SER A 13 -9.53 12.43 -7.61
N ALA A 14 -9.09 13.56 -8.16
CA ALA A 14 -9.79 14.27 -9.22
C ALA A 14 -8.82 15.12 -10.07
N PRO A 15 -8.05 14.51 -10.98
CA PRO A 15 -7.01 15.21 -11.74
C PRO A 15 -7.55 16.38 -12.57
N LYS A 16 -8.75 16.25 -13.14
CA LYS A 16 -9.42 17.34 -13.88
C LYS A 16 -9.73 18.53 -12.98
N PHE A 17 -10.18 18.30 -11.73
CA PHE A 17 -10.48 19.37 -10.78
C PHE A 17 -9.22 20.04 -10.24
N ALA A 18 -8.14 19.28 -10.07
CA ALA A 18 -6.84 19.82 -9.68
C ALA A 18 -6.29 20.80 -10.74
N GLU A 19 -6.48 20.50 -12.03
CA GLU A 19 -6.08 21.36 -13.14
C GLU A 19 -6.85 22.70 -13.15
N TYR A 20 -8.16 22.66 -12.88
CA TYR A 20 -8.97 23.87 -12.70
C TYR A 20 -8.61 24.67 -11.42
N GLY A 21 -8.11 23.99 -10.39
CA GLY A 21 -7.63 24.60 -9.15
C GLY A 21 -6.24 25.25 -9.23
N GLY A 22 -5.64 25.32 -10.43
CA GLY A 22 -4.30 25.91 -10.64
C GLY A 22 -3.13 24.98 -10.30
N VAL A 23 -3.40 23.69 -10.03
CA VAL A 23 -2.36 22.69 -9.76
C VAL A 23 -1.89 22.08 -11.08
N ASN A 24 -0.58 22.19 -11.36
CA ASN A 24 0.00 21.54 -12.53
C ASN A 24 0.11 20.02 -12.29
N VAL A 25 -0.92 19.29 -12.72
CA VAL A 25 -1.08 17.84 -12.58
C VAL A 25 0.12 17.09 -13.15
N LYS A 26 0.61 17.49 -14.33
CA LYS A 26 1.75 16.84 -14.99
C LYS A 26 3.04 16.96 -14.16
N ARG A 27 3.34 18.16 -13.66
CA ARG A 27 4.53 18.41 -12.85
C ARG A 27 4.46 17.69 -11.51
N GLN A 28 3.32 17.75 -10.82
CA GLN A 28 3.14 17.04 -9.55
C GLN A 28 3.19 15.52 -9.72
N GLY A 29 2.54 14.98 -10.75
CA GLY A 29 2.60 13.55 -11.07
C GLY A 29 4.03 13.07 -11.34
N PHE A 30 4.80 13.83 -12.11
CA PHE A 30 6.21 13.50 -12.39
C PHE A 30 7.09 13.54 -11.14
N VAL A 31 6.91 14.53 -10.27
CA VAL A 31 7.63 14.62 -8.98
C VAL A 31 7.28 13.44 -8.07
N VAL A 32 6.00 13.09 -7.97
CA VAL A 32 5.55 11.94 -7.15
C VAL A 32 6.10 10.63 -7.71
N LEU A 33 6.11 10.46 -9.02
CA LEU A 33 6.68 9.29 -9.70
C LEU A 33 8.19 9.17 -9.44
N LEU A 34 8.94 10.27 -9.56
CA LEU A 34 10.38 10.27 -9.28
C LEU A 34 10.66 9.95 -7.81
N LEU A 35 9.89 10.52 -6.88
CA LEU A 35 10.06 10.25 -5.45
C LEU A 35 9.74 8.81 -5.09
N SER A 36 8.64 8.25 -5.60
CA SER A 36 8.28 6.85 -5.34
C SER A 36 9.28 5.88 -5.97
N GLY A 37 9.74 6.17 -7.19
CA GLY A 37 10.79 5.42 -7.86
C GLY A 37 12.13 5.48 -7.13
N ALA A 38 12.52 6.65 -6.61
CA ALA A 38 13.74 6.80 -5.82
C ALA A 38 13.68 6.00 -4.52
N VAL A 39 12.56 6.06 -3.78
CA VAL A 39 12.38 5.29 -2.54
C VAL A 39 12.34 3.78 -2.81
N GLY A 40 11.60 3.34 -3.83
CA GLY A 40 11.54 1.93 -4.22
C GLY A 40 12.89 1.39 -4.72
N GLY A 41 13.62 2.20 -5.50
CA GLY A 41 14.96 1.86 -5.97
C GLY A 41 15.98 1.79 -4.84
N LEU A 42 15.93 2.71 -3.87
CA LEU A 42 16.78 2.65 -2.68
C LEU A 42 16.46 1.42 -1.82
N ALA A 43 15.18 1.11 -1.60
CA ALA A 43 14.78 -0.08 -0.85
C ALA A 43 15.28 -1.38 -1.53
N GLY A 44 15.10 -1.49 -2.85
CA GLY A 44 15.61 -2.63 -3.62
C GLY A 44 17.15 -2.70 -3.65
N GLY A 45 17.81 -1.54 -3.73
CA GLY A 45 19.27 -1.42 -3.68
C GLY A 45 19.86 -1.85 -2.34
N VAL A 46 19.23 -1.44 -1.22
CA VAL A 46 19.67 -1.83 0.13
C VAL A 46 19.56 -3.34 0.34
N GLU A 47 18.45 -3.95 -0.07
CA GLU A 47 18.24 -5.38 0.10
C GLU A 47 19.21 -6.19 -0.80
N THR A 48 19.44 -5.77 -2.05
CA THR A 48 20.35 -6.48 -2.99
C THR A 48 21.81 -6.37 -2.58
N LEU A 49 22.27 -5.19 -2.19
CA LEU A 49 23.67 -4.93 -1.83
C LEU A 49 24.00 -5.40 -0.40
N GLY A 50 23.01 -5.39 0.51
CA GLY A 50 23.22 -5.64 1.93
C GLY A 50 23.00 -7.08 2.38
N VAL A 51 21.96 -7.78 1.89
CA VAL A 51 21.54 -9.07 2.47
C VAL A 51 22.09 -10.25 1.68
N HIS A 52 22.03 -10.21 0.35
CA HIS A 52 22.34 -11.38 -0.47
C HIS A 52 23.75 -11.39 -1.08
N HIS A 53 24.46 -10.24 -1.13
CA HIS A 53 25.78 -10.05 -1.77
C HIS A 53 25.95 -10.60 -3.20
N ARG A 54 24.89 -11.16 -3.79
CA ARG A 54 24.77 -11.75 -5.13
C ARG A 54 23.34 -11.52 -5.59
N PHE A 55 23.16 -11.12 -6.84
CA PHE A 55 21.85 -11.09 -7.49
C PHE A 55 21.34 -12.54 -7.62
N MET A 56 20.54 -12.99 -6.66
CA MET A 56 19.81 -14.26 -6.78
C MET A 56 18.54 -14.02 -7.60
N GLU A 57 18.26 -14.91 -8.56
CA GLU A 57 16.96 -14.92 -9.26
C GLU A 57 15.84 -15.05 -8.23
N GLY A 58 14.87 -14.14 -8.27
CA GLY A 58 13.80 -14.10 -7.27
C GLY A 58 14.16 -13.41 -5.96
N PHE A 59 15.05 -12.41 -5.99
CA PHE A 59 15.34 -11.52 -4.85
C PHE A 59 14.09 -10.87 -4.21
N ALA A 60 13.04 -10.61 -5.00
CA ALA A 60 11.85 -9.90 -4.54
C ALA A 60 10.51 -10.57 -4.88
N PRO A 61 10.22 -11.81 -4.43
CA PRO A 61 8.93 -12.42 -4.69
C PRO A 61 7.94 -11.84 -3.69
N GLY A 62 7.06 -10.97 -4.18
CA GLY A 62 5.89 -10.49 -3.46
C GLY A 62 6.03 -9.16 -2.71
N PHE A 63 7.21 -8.54 -2.58
CA PHE A 63 7.36 -7.29 -1.82
C PHE A 63 6.47 -6.14 -2.34
N GLY A 64 6.27 -6.04 -3.65
CA GLY A 64 5.35 -5.06 -4.23
C GLY A 64 3.88 -5.35 -3.88
N PHE A 65 3.50 -6.63 -3.82
CA PHE A 65 2.15 -7.04 -3.46
C PHE A 65 1.88 -6.84 -1.96
N ASP A 66 2.84 -7.20 -1.11
CA ASP A 66 2.79 -6.94 0.33
C ASP A 66 2.67 -5.44 0.63
N GLY A 67 3.45 -4.61 -0.08
CA GLY A 67 3.38 -3.15 0.01
C GLY A 67 2.02 -2.59 -0.46
N LEU A 68 1.46 -3.15 -1.54
CA LEU A 68 0.11 -2.80 -2.00
C LEU A 68 -0.94 -3.13 -0.94
N ILE A 69 -0.87 -4.32 -0.34
CA ILE A 69 -1.80 -4.75 0.72
C ILE A 69 -1.69 -3.84 1.93
N ALA A 70 -0.48 -3.53 2.37
CA ALA A 70 -0.25 -2.63 3.51
C ALA A 70 -0.82 -1.23 3.25
N ALA A 71 -0.69 -0.71 2.02
CA ALA A 71 -1.25 0.58 1.61
C ALA A 71 -2.80 0.55 1.54
N LEU A 72 -3.38 -0.56 1.06
CA LEU A 72 -4.83 -0.74 1.05
C LEU A 72 -5.40 -0.78 2.47
N LEU A 73 -4.73 -1.48 3.38
CA LEU A 73 -5.13 -1.55 4.79
C LEU A 73 -5.10 -0.17 5.46
N ALA A 74 -4.15 0.67 5.07
CA ALA A 74 -4.00 2.02 5.61
C ALA A 74 -5.05 3.03 5.09
N ASN A 75 -5.83 2.67 4.07
CA ASN A 75 -6.97 3.44 3.55
C ASN A 75 -6.68 4.94 3.31
N GLY A 76 -5.53 5.23 2.70
CA GLY A 76 -5.12 6.59 2.35
C GLY A 76 -4.59 7.44 3.50
N SER A 77 -4.48 6.91 4.73
CA SER A 77 -3.86 7.61 5.85
C SER A 77 -2.34 7.36 5.91
N PRO A 78 -1.49 8.40 5.75
CA PRO A 78 -0.04 8.22 5.66
C PRO A 78 0.59 7.57 6.91
N VAL A 79 0.05 7.90 8.09
CA VAL A 79 0.53 7.37 9.37
C VAL A 79 0.21 5.87 9.47
N ALA A 80 -0.99 5.44 9.09
CA ALA A 80 -1.33 4.03 9.12
C ALA A 80 -0.51 3.23 8.12
N THR A 81 -0.15 3.80 6.95
CA THR A 81 0.69 3.12 5.95
C THR A 81 2.04 2.72 6.52
N ILE A 82 2.66 3.58 7.33
CA ILE A 82 3.96 3.28 7.95
C ILE A 82 3.80 2.14 8.96
N VAL A 83 2.76 2.19 9.80
CA VAL A 83 2.51 1.16 10.83
C VAL A 83 2.18 -0.19 10.20
N THR A 84 1.31 -0.22 9.17
CA THR A 84 0.94 -1.46 8.48
C THR A 84 2.11 -2.03 7.69
N ALA A 85 2.90 -1.20 7.01
CA ALA A 85 4.10 -1.66 6.30
C ALA A 85 5.12 -2.26 7.26
N LEU A 86 5.33 -1.65 8.43
CA LEU A 86 6.23 -2.19 9.45
C LEU A 86 5.75 -3.54 9.99
N PHE A 87 4.44 -3.67 10.26
CA PHE A 87 3.85 -4.92 10.72
C PHE A 87 4.01 -6.06 9.70
N PHE A 88 3.69 -5.79 8.42
CA PHE A 88 3.88 -6.77 7.34
C PHE A 88 5.36 -7.12 7.13
N GLY A 89 6.26 -6.14 7.26
CA GLY A 89 7.71 -6.36 7.23
C GLY A 89 8.20 -7.25 8.38
N ALA A 90 7.69 -7.05 9.59
CA ALA A 90 8.01 -7.88 10.75
C ALA A 90 7.51 -9.33 10.59
N LEU A 91 6.28 -9.53 10.09
CA LEU A 91 5.75 -10.86 9.77
C LEU A 91 6.61 -11.58 8.73
N ARG A 92 7.09 -10.84 7.72
CA ARG A 92 7.97 -11.38 6.68
C ARG A 92 9.37 -11.72 7.21
N SER A 93 9.93 -10.90 8.10
CA SER A 93 11.21 -11.22 8.74
C SER A 93 11.08 -12.44 9.66
N GLY A 94 9.97 -12.55 10.39
CA GLY A 94 9.67 -13.70 11.25
C GLY A 94 9.58 -15.03 10.48
N SER A 95 9.08 -15.02 9.25
CA SER A 95 9.04 -16.24 8.45
C SER A 95 10.41 -16.67 7.94
N LEU A 96 11.30 -15.73 7.62
CA LEU A 96 12.66 -16.08 7.17
C LEU A 96 13.39 -16.87 8.27
N LEU A 97 13.16 -16.51 9.54
CA LEU A 97 13.67 -17.26 10.69
C LEU A 97 13.02 -18.66 10.79
N LEU A 98 11.72 -18.77 10.53
CA LEU A 98 11.00 -20.06 10.55
C LEU A 98 11.33 -20.97 9.34
N GLU A 99 11.76 -20.39 8.23
CA GLU A 99 12.16 -21.10 7.00
C GLU A 99 13.43 -21.94 7.22
N VAL A 100 14.25 -21.54 8.20
CA VAL A 100 15.45 -22.28 8.62
C VAL A 100 15.08 -23.57 9.38
N ASP A 101 13.97 -23.58 10.11
CA ASP A 101 13.55 -24.70 10.97
C ASP A 101 12.43 -25.56 10.36
N THR A 102 11.63 -25.04 9.43
CA THR A 102 10.47 -25.74 8.84
C THR A 102 10.32 -25.37 7.36
N SER A 103 10.33 -26.37 6.49
CA SER A 103 10.28 -26.27 5.02
C SER A 103 8.97 -25.68 4.43
N ALA A 104 8.08 -25.13 5.25
CA ALA A 104 6.73 -24.68 4.88
C ALA A 104 6.46 -23.18 5.18
N SER A 105 7.50 -22.34 5.28
CA SER A 105 7.38 -21.01 5.89
C SER A 105 6.64 -19.95 5.06
N ARG A 106 6.85 -19.90 3.74
CA ARG A 106 6.29 -18.82 2.89
C ARG A 106 4.79 -18.93 2.64
N GLU A 107 4.28 -20.16 2.57
CA GLU A 107 2.85 -20.44 2.39
C GLU A 107 2.04 -19.96 3.61
N ILE A 108 2.57 -20.14 4.82
CA ILE A 108 1.89 -19.77 6.08
C ILE A 108 1.63 -18.26 6.14
N ILE A 109 2.62 -17.43 5.80
CA ILE A 109 2.41 -15.97 5.75
C ILE A 109 1.36 -15.63 4.71
N THR A 110 1.44 -16.24 3.53
CA THR A 110 0.53 -15.93 2.42
C THR A 110 -0.91 -16.21 2.82
N VAL A 111 -1.16 -17.31 3.55
CA VAL A 111 -2.47 -17.63 4.13
C VAL A 111 -2.89 -16.60 5.19
N ILE A 112 -2.00 -16.20 6.10
CA ILE A 112 -2.29 -15.18 7.12
C ILE A 112 -2.64 -13.84 6.46
N GLN A 113 -1.87 -13.40 5.47
CA GLN A 113 -2.14 -12.19 4.70
C GLN A 113 -3.49 -12.28 3.99
N ALA A 114 -3.81 -13.42 3.36
CA ALA A 114 -5.09 -13.64 2.70
C ALA A 114 -6.26 -13.52 3.70
N LEU A 115 -6.14 -14.07 4.91
CA LEU A 115 -7.15 -13.94 5.96
C LEU A 115 -7.32 -12.49 6.44
N ILE A 116 -6.22 -11.74 6.58
CA ILE A 116 -6.26 -10.31 6.94
C ILE A 116 -6.98 -9.53 5.84
N ILE A 117 -6.62 -9.74 4.58
CA ILE A 117 -7.23 -9.06 3.42
C ILE A 117 -8.71 -9.38 3.33
N LEU A 118 -9.11 -10.65 3.50
CA LEU A 118 -10.50 -11.08 3.49
C LEU A 118 -11.30 -10.37 4.59
N SER A 119 -10.75 -10.32 5.80
CA SER A 119 -11.39 -9.67 6.96
C SER A 119 -11.58 -8.16 6.74
N VAL A 120 -10.58 -7.50 6.19
CA VAL A 120 -10.61 -6.05 5.93
C VAL A 120 -11.53 -5.72 4.78
N SER A 121 -11.45 -6.48 3.69
CA SER A 121 -12.33 -6.32 2.52
C SER A 121 -13.79 -6.51 2.89
N ALA A 122 -14.10 -7.46 3.76
CA ALA A 122 -15.45 -7.66 4.28
C ALA A 122 -15.97 -6.43 5.05
N GLN A 123 -15.16 -5.84 5.93
CA GLN A 123 -15.54 -4.62 6.66
C GLN A 123 -15.77 -3.42 5.72
N VAL A 124 -14.90 -3.24 4.72
CA VAL A 124 -15.05 -2.17 3.71
C VAL A 124 -16.32 -2.36 2.90
N LEU A 125 -16.63 -3.60 2.50
CA LEU A 125 -17.84 -3.93 1.75
C LEU A 125 -19.11 -3.66 2.58
N ILE A 126 -19.12 -4.06 3.85
CA ILE A 126 -20.24 -3.81 4.77
C ILE A 126 -20.46 -2.31 4.95
N LYS A 127 -19.38 -1.54 5.18
CA LYS A 127 -19.45 -0.09 5.32
C LYS A 127 -20.00 0.58 4.06
N ARG A 128 -19.53 0.18 2.87
CA ARG A 128 -20.03 0.72 1.58
C ARG A 128 -21.49 0.34 1.31
N ARG A 129 -21.92 -0.85 1.72
CA ARG A 129 -23.32 -1.29 1.56
C ARG A 129 -24.26 -0.50 2.48
N GLY A 130 -23.79 -0.10 3.66
CA GLY A 130 -24.53 0.79 4.57
C GLY A 130 -24.78 2.20 4.00
N ASP A 131 -23.76 2.81 3.39
CA ASP A 131 -23.88 4.14 2.77
C ASP A 131 -24.84 4.15 1.57
N SER A 132 -24.90 3.07 0.79
CA SER A 132 -25.82 2.96 -0.35
C SER A 132 -27.30 2.91 0.07
N GLN A 133 -27.61 2.38 1.27
CA GLN A 133 -28.98 2.28 1.79
C GLN A 133 -29.47 3.60 2.42
N ALA A 134 -28.56 4.45 2.89
CA ALA A 134 -28.88 5.77 3.42
C ALA A 134 -29.25 6.78 2.32
N GLY A 135 -28.68 6.61 1.11
CA GLY A 135 -28.96 7.46 -0.05
C GLY A 135 -30.37 7.30 -0.62
N GLU A 136 -30.91 6.09 -0.70
CA GLU A 136 -32.24 5.83 -1.29
C GLU A 136 -33.42 6.33 -0.43
N ARG A 137 -33.22 6.49 0.87
CA ARG A 137 -34.27 6.98 1.78
C ARG A 137 -34.51 8.49 1.69
N ARG A 138 -33.55 9.24 1.15
CA ARG A 138 -33.59 10.73 1.13
C ARG A 138 -34.29 11.33 -0.09
N TRP A 139 -34.64 10.51 -1.09
CA TRP A 139 -35.31 10.94 -2.33
C TRP A 139 -36.79 10.58 -2.38
N LYS A 140 -37.38 10.12 -1.26
CA LYS A 140 -38.79 9.68 -1.18
C LYS A 140 -39.72 10.68 -0.46
N PHE A 141 -39.36 11.96 -0.40
CA PHE A 141 -40.28 13.03 0.01
C PHE A 141 -40.18 14.22 -0.94
#